data_AF-A0A1S8A5T1-F1
#
_entry.id   AF-A0A1S8A5T1-F1
#
_cell.length_a   1.000
_cell.length_b   1.000
_cell.length_c   1.000
_cell.angle_alpha   90.00
_cell.angle_beta   90.00
_cell.angle_gamma   90.00
#
_symmetry.space_group_name_H-M   'P 1'
#
loop_
_entity.id
_entity.type
_entity.pdbx_description
1 polymer ?
#
loop_
_entity_poly.entity_id
_entity_poly.type
_entity_poly.pdbx_seq_one_letter_code
_entity_poly.pdbx_strand_id
1 'polypeptide(L)'
;MSSPVFQIQPVARFDGQSEPVKRPREIAYFSYDDKHQFHLDDSSMQWYYPPKLGADLSKGFDTFDKHDESIDEHLDNLLKTIAAHEKEEGKKIDASIVTWRGMMTKIMSAPFEDRDGYVKNNTNHGKGADLTIMSMLAST
;
A
#
# COMPACT_ATOMS: atom_id res chain seq x y z
N MET A 1 -27.01 18.50 7.04
CA MET A 1 -25.86 18.56 7.95
C MET A 1 -24.61 18.74 7.08
N SER A 2 -23.81 19.78 7.31
CA SER A 2 -22.59 20.03 6.52
C SER A 2 -21.50 19.05 6.95
N SER A 3 -20.98 18.23 6.04
CA SER A 3 -19.81 17.41 6.32
C SER A 3 -18.59 18.31 6.56
N PRO A 4 -17.76 18.03 7.57
CA PRO A 4 -16.50 18.76 7.75
C PRO A 4 -15.59 18.52 6.54
N VAL A 5 -15.03 19.60 5.99
CA VAL A 5 -14.12 19.55 4.84
C VAL A 5 -12.72 19.88 5.32
N PHE A 6 -11.78 18.95 5.15
CA PHE A 6 -10.36 19.21 5.37
C PHE A 6 -9.79 19.93 4.15
N GLN A 7 -9.61 21.25 4.27
CA GLN A 7 -9.03 22.08 3.20
C GLN A 7 -7.55 21.74 3.07
N ILE A 8 -7.06 21.25 1.93
CA ILE A 8 -5.62 20.97 1.72
C ILE A 8 -4.88 22.12 1.03
N GLN A 9 -5.61 23.12 0.55
CA GLN A 9 -5.03 24.32 -0.05
C GLN A 9 -5.18 25.52 0.92
N PRO A 10 -4.22 26.46 0.90
CA PRO A 10 -2.98 26.45 0.13
C PRO A 10 -1.91 25.51 0.71
N VAL A 11 -1.08 24.90 -0.14
CA VAL A 11 0.02 24.00 0.28
C VAL A 11 0.96 24.64 1.30
N ALA A 12 1.19 25.96 1.20
CA ALA A 12 2.04 26.72 2.12
C ALA A 12 1.65 26.58 3.61
N ARG A 13 0.42 26.16 3.92
CA ARG A 13 0.01 25.86 5.30
C ARG A 13 0.76 24.66 5.90
N PHE A 14 1.38 23.84 5.08
CA PHE A 14 2.17 22.67 5.49
C PHE A 14 3.69 22.91 5.39
N ASP A 15 4.15 24.15 5.16
CA ASP A 15 5.57 24.55 5.04
C ASP A 15 6.32 24.59 6.40
N GLY A 16 5.87 23.77 7.35
CA GLY A 16 6.44 23.69 8.69
C GLY A 16 7.64 22.76 8.78
N GLN A 17 8.18 22.63 10.00
CA GLN A 17 9.14 21.57 10.30
C GLN A 17 8.51 20.20 10.01
N SER A 18 9.27 19.28 9.41
CA SER A 18 8.79 17.92 9.22
C SER A 18 8.66 17.21 10.55
N GLU A 19 7.51 16.59 10.78
CA GLU A 19 7.28 15.76 11.96
C GLU A 19 8.17 14.52 11.94
N PRO A 20 8.64 14.02 13.10
CA PRO A 20 9.45 12.81 13.17
C PRO A 20 8.69 11.58 12.62
N VAL A 21 9.28 10.92 11.64
CA VAL A 21 8.75 9.67 11.08
C VAL A 21 9.47 8.48 11.71
N LYS A 22 8.72 7.56 12.31
CA LYS A 22 9.28 6.31 12.86
C LYS A 22 9.90 5.47 11.74
N ARG A 23 11.04 4.84 12.03
CA ARG A 23 11.68 3.91 11.08
C ARG A 23 10.73 2.71 10.82
N PRO A 24 10.38 2.42 9.56
CA PRO A 24 9.53 1.27 9.23
C PRO A 24 10.18 -0.04 9.69
N ARG A 25 9.36 -0.96 10.18
CA ARG A 25 9.75 -2.32 10.55
C ARG A 25 8.78 -3.29 9.89
N GLU A 26 9.34 -4.31 9.25
CA GLU A 26 8.55 -5.43 8.77
C GLU A 26 8.09 -6.27 9.95
N ILE A 27 6.81 -6.64 9.94
CA ILE A 27 6.18 -7.45 11.00
C ILE A 27 5.53 -8.71 10.47
N ALA A 28 5.09 -8.71 9.21
CA ALA A 28 4.48 -9.85 8.55
C ALA A 28 4.53 -9.67 7.03
N TYR A 29 4.43 -10.77 6.31
CA TYR A 29 4.47 -10.85 4.85
C TYR A 29 3.48 -11.91 4.36
N PHE A 30 3.15 -11.84 3.08
CA PHE A 30 2.35 -12.83 2.37
C PHE A 30 2.70 -12.77 0.88
N SER A 31 2.33 -13.80 0.14
CA SER A 31 2.61 -13.95 -1.28
C SER A 31 1.34 -14.24 -2.08
N TYR A 32 1.39 -13.91 -3.37
CA TYR A 32 0.44 -14.43 -4.36
C TYR A 32 1.17 -15.38 -5.31
N ASP A 33 0.54 -16.49 -5.66
CA ASP A 33 1.05 -17.39 -6.69
C ASP A 33 0.67 -16.95 -8.12
N ASP A 34 1.03 -17.77 -9.11
CA ASP A 34 0.73 -17.56 -10.54
C ASP A 34 -0.77 -17.51 -10.85
N LYS A 35 -1.61 -18.03 -9.97
CA LYS A 35 -3.08 -18.01 -10.06
C LYS A 35 -3.70 -16.97 -9.14
N HIS A 36 -2.88 -16.05 -8.63
CA HIS A 36 -3.28 -14.99 -7.71
C HIS A 36 -3.90 -15.51 -6.41
N GLN A 37 -3.46 -16.68 -5.94
CA GLN A 37 -3.90 -17.25 -4.66
C GLN A 37 -3.01 -16.77 -3.53
N PHE A 38 -3.65 -16.45 -2.40
CA PHE A 38 -2.99 -15.96 -1.20
C PHE A 38 -2.26 -17.07 -0.44
N HIS A 39 -0.99 -16.81 -0.09
CA HIS A 39 -0.13 -17.68 0.72
C HIS A 39 0.51 -16.89 1.86
N LEU A 40 0.56 -17.46 3.07
CA LEU A 40 1.23 -16.86 4.24
C LEU A 40 2.73 -17.22 4.25
N ASP A 41 3.43 -16.83 3.19
CA ASP A 41 4.86 -17.08 3.01
C ASP A 41 5.52 -16.01 2.13
N ASP A 42 6.81 -16.18 1.87
CA ASP A 42 7.65 -15.33 1.02
C ASP A 42 7.92 -15.96 -0.37
N SER A 43 7.06 -16.89 -0.81
CA SER A 43 7.25 -17.63 -2.07
C SER A 43 7.29 -16.74 -3.32
N SER A 44 6.66 -15.56 -3.28
CA SER A 44 6.66 -14.58 -4.37
C SER A 44 7.86 -13.62 -4.35
N MET A 45 8.74 -13.71 -3.33
CA MET A 45 9.87 -12.81 -3.17
C MET A 45 10.91 -13.00 -4.28
N GLN A 46 11.25 -11.92 -4.96
CA GLN A 46 12.25 -11.91 -6.03
C GLN A 46 13.55 -11.28 -5.55
N TRP A 47 14.66 -11.77 -6.09
CA TRP A 47 15.99 -11.25 -5.78
C TRP A 47 16.48 -10.35 -6.90
N TYR A 48 16.98 -9.18 -6.50
CA TYR A 48 17.60 -8.27 -7.46
C TYR A 48 18.80 -8.96 -8.14
N TYR A 49 18.78 -8.98 -9.46
CA TYR A 49 19.90 -9.40 -10.29
C TYR A 49 20.25 -8.27 -11.27
N PRO A 50 21.50 -7.80 -11.33
CA PRO A 50 21.88 -6.69 -12.20
C PRO A 50 21.42 -6.91 -13.65
N PRO A 51 20.60 -6.02 -14.22
CA PRO A 51 20.06 -6.21 -15.54
C PRO A 51 21.12 -5.95 -16.62
N LYS A 52 20.98 -6.63 -17.76
CA LYS A 52 21.68 -6.23 -18.98
C LYS A 52 20.95 -5.04 -19.59
N LEU A 53 21.64 -3.89 -19.66
CA LEU A 53 21.10 -2.69 -20.28
C LEU A 53 20.91 -2.91 -21.80
N GLY A 54 19.87 -2.28 -22.36
CA GLY A 54 19.49 -2.44 -23.77
C GLY A 54 18.52 -3.59 -24.05
N ALA A 55 17.91 -4.18 -23.02
CA ALA A 55 16.80 -5.11 -23.19
C ALA A 55 15.57 -4.41 -23.81
N ASP A 56 14.92 -5.06 -24.77
CA ASP A 56 13.65 -4.60 -25.33
C ASP A 56 12.51 -4.94 -24.36
N LEU A 57 11.94 -3.91 -23.73
CA LEU A 57 10.84 -4.02 -22.78
C LEU A 57 9.49 -4.31 -23.44
N SER A 58 9.41 -4.24 -24.78
CA SER A 58 8.18 -4.54 -25.55
C SER A 58 8.05 -6.04 -25.86
N LYS A 59 9.13 -6.80 -25.72
CA LYS A 59 9.17 -8.22 -26.05
C LYS A 59 8.27 -9.04 -25.11
N GLY A 60 7.37 -9.84 -25.69
CA GLY A 60 6.44 -10.70 -24.93
C GLY A 60 5.14 -10.02 -24.50
N PHE A 61 4.87 -8.80 -24.99
CA PHE A 61 3.63 -8.08 -24.74
C PHE A 61 2.37 -8.86 -25.18
N ASP A 62 2.47 -9.59 -26.30
CA ASP A 62 1.41 -10.44 -26.83
C ASP A 62 1.09 -11.65 -25.94
N THR A 63 2.04 -12.08 -25.12
CA THR A 63 1.90 -13.17 -24.15
C THR A 63 1.71 -12.69 -22.71
N PHE A 64 1.52 -11.37 -22.51
CA PHE A 64 1.39 -10.81 -21.18
C PHE A 64 0.08 -11.27 -20.52
N ASP A 65 0.20 -12.01 -19.43
CA ASP A 65 -0.94 -12.38 -18.59
C ASP A 65 -1.25 -11.23 -17.63
N LYS A 66 -2.31 -10.49 -17.95
CA LYS A 66 -2.71 -9.32 -17.18
C LYS A 66 -3.61 -9.75 -16.03
N HIS A 67 -3.20 -9.40 -14.82
CA HIS A 67 -4.03 -9.54 -13.62
C HIS A 67 -5.41 -8.86 -13.79
N ASP A 68 -6.47 -9.56 -13.36
CA ASP A 68 -7.84 -9.07 -13.42
C ASP A 68 -8.12 -8.01 -12.35
N GLU A 69 -7.99 -6.74 -12.75
CA GLU A 69 -8.25 -5.57 -11.89
C GLU A 69 -9.74 -5.35 -11.55
N SER A 70 -10.67 -6.20 -12.04
CA SER A 70 -12.10 -6.06 -11.72
C SER A 70 -12.45 -6.53 -10.30
N ILE A 71 -11.58 -7.33 -9.68
CA ILE A 71 -11.77 -7.88 -8.34
C ILE A 71 -11.16 -6.89 -7.33
N ASP A 72 -12.01 -6.30 -6.48
CA ASP A 72 -11.55 -5.43 -5.40
C ASP A 72 -11.15 -6.26 -4.18
N GLU A 73 -9.85 -6.43 -3.97
CA GLU A 73 -9.31 -7.21 -2.84
C GLU A 73 -9.30 -6.44 -1.52
N HIS A 74 -9.74 -5.18 -1.52
CA HIS A 74 -9.85 -4.30 -0.36
C HIS A 74 -8.65 -4.44 0.59
N LEU A 75 -8.89 -4.60 1.90
CA LEU A 75 -7.85 -4.85 2.90
C LEU A 75 -7.83 -6.32 3.33
N ASP A 76 -8.50 -7.22 2.62
CA ASP A 76 -8.80 -8.57 3.11
C ASP A 76 -7.53 -9.36 3.37
N ASN A 77 -6.62 -9.39 2.41
CA ASN A 77 -5.37 -10.14 2.53
C ASN A 77 -4.41 -9.49 3.54
N LEU A 78 -4.41 -8.15 3.63
CA LEU A 78 -3.67 -7.42 4.67
C LEU A 78 -4.17 -7.80 6.08
N LEU A 79 -5.49 -7.83 6.29
CA LEU A 79 -6.10 -8.17 7.57
C LEU A 79 -5.92 -9.65 7.92
N LYS A 80 -6.00 -10.56 6.94
CA LYS A 80 -5.69 -11.99 7.14
C LYS A 80 -4.25 -12.18 7.62
N THR A 81 -3.29 -11.51 7.01
CA THR A 81 -1.87 -11.57 7.40
C THR A 81 -1.63 -11.02 8.79
N ILE A 82 -2.23 -9.86 9.12
CA ILE A 82 -2.14 -9.29 10.48
C ILE A 82 -2.76 -10.26 11.50
N ALA A 83 -3.95 -10.79 11.24
CA ALA A 83 -4.62 -11.71 12.16
C ALA A 83 -3.81 -13.00 12.39
N ALA A 84 -3.14 -13.52 11.36
CA ALA A 84 -2.24 -14.66 11.49
C ALA A 84 -1.03 -14.33 12.39
N HIS A 85 -0.40 -13.18 12.16
CA HIS A 85 0.73 -12.70 12.96
C HIS A 85 0.36 -12.46 14.44
N GLU A 86 -0.79 -11.83 14.70
CA GLU A 86 -1.26 -11.59 16.07
C GLU A 86 -1.56 -12.91 16.81
N LYS A 87 -2.06 -13.92 16.08
CA LYS A 87 -2.32 -15.25 16.63
C LYS A 87 -1.03 -15.99 16.99
N GLU A 88 0.00 -15.88 16.16
CA GLU A 88 1.31 -16.49 16.38
C GLU A 88 2.03 -15.85 17.57
N GLU A 89 2.07 -14.52 17.62
CA GLU A 89 2.76 -13.77 18.67
C GLU A 89 1.96 -13.67 19.99
N GLY A 90 0.67 -14.00 19.97
CA GLY A 90 -0.24 -13.89 21.12
C GLY A 90 -0.47 -12.44 21.58
N LYS A 91 -0.14 -11.45 20.75
CA LYS A 91 -0.27 -10.02 21.04
C LYS A 91 -0.81 -9.29 19.82
N LYS A 92 -1.55 -8.21 20.06
CA LYS A 92 -2.01 -7.33 18.98
C LYS A 92 -0.87 -6.48 18.46
N ILE A 93 -0.96 -6.12 17.17
CA ILE A 93 -0.05 -5.13 16.60
C ILE A 93 -0.30 -3.76 17.22
N ASP A 94 0.77 -3.03 17.46
CA ASP A 94 0.69 -1.64 17.93
C ASP A 94 0.55 -0.73 16.70
N ALA A 95 -0.70 -0.51 16.26
CA ALA A 95 -1.02 0.34 15.12
C ALA A 95 -2.36 1.06 15.31
N SER A 96 -2.40 2.36 14.99
CA SER A 96 -3.65 3.14 14.99
C SER A 96 -4.37 3.13 13.64
N ILE A 97 -3.63 2.91 12.55
CA ILE A 97 -4.14 2.93 11.17
C ILE A 97 -3.56 1.71 10.45
N VAL A 98 -4.42 0.96 9.76
CA VAL A 98 -4.05 -0.15 8.87
C VAL A 98 -4.51 0.20 7.47
N THR A 99 -3.60 0.26 6.52
CA THR A 99 -3.89 0.62 5.12
C THR A 99 -2.78 0.13 4.19
N TRP A 100 -3.06 0.12 2.88
CA TRP A 100 -2.03 -0.11 1.87
C TRP A 100 -1.10 1.08 1.73
N ARG A 101 0.17 0.81 1.42
CA ARG A 101 1.16 1.84 1.09
C ARG A 101 0.65 2.80 0.02
N GLY A 102 0.00 2.29 -1.03
CA GLY A 102 -0.58 3.11 -2.10
C GLY A 102 -1.60 4.15 -1.62
N MET A 103 -2.39 3.83 -0.59
CA MET A 103 -3.35 4.78 0.00
C MET A 103 -2.64 5.88 0.78
N MET A 104 -1.60 5.54 1.55
CA MET A 104 -0.78 6.55 2.24
C MET A 104 -0.08 7.47 1.24
N THR A 105 0.44 6.94 0.13
CA THR A 105 1.04 7.74 -0.94
C THR A 105 0.05 8.78 -1.48
N LYS A 106 -1.20 8.39 -1.74
CA LYS A 106 -2.24 9.33 -2.22
C LYS A 106 -2.54 10.44 -1.21
N ILE A 107 -2.52 10.13 0.08
CA ILE A 107 -2.71 11.13 1.14
C ILE A 107 -1.53 12.11 1.15
N MET A 108 -0.30 11.60 1.08
CA MET A 108 0.92 12.41 1.08
C MET A 108 1.06 13.27 -0.18
N SER A 109 0.61 12.78 -1.33
CA SER A 109 0.64 13.53 -2.59
C SER A 109 -0.53 14.48 -2.78
N ALA A 110 -1.62 14.34 -2.01
CA ALA A 110 -2.85 15.11 -2.19
C ALA A 110 -2.66 16.64 -2.29
N PRO A 111 -1.78 17.31 -1.51
CA PRO A 111 -1.58 18.76 -1.64
C PRO A 111 -1.00 19.19 -3.00
N PHE A 112 -0.28 18.29 -3.68
CA PHE A 112 0.43 18.55 -4.94
C PHE A 112 -0.25 17.94 -6.16
N GLU A 113 -1.31 17.16 -5.95
CA GLU A 113 -2.04 16.49 -7.01
C GLU A 113 -2.91 17.50 -7.79
N ASP A 114 -2.62 17.64 -9.08
CA ASP A 114 -3.29 18.58 -9.98
C ASP A 114 -4.11 17.89 -11.07
N ARG A 115 -4.06 16.55 -11.16
CA ARG A 115 -4.64 15.76 -12.25
C ARG A 115 -5.64 14.72 -11.79
N ASP A 116 -5.33 13.95 -10.76
CA ASP A 116 -6.18 12.85 -10.27
C ASP A 116 -7.04 13.26 -9.06
N GLY A 117 -8.34 12.99 -9.13
CA GLY A 117 -9.32 13.36 -8.10
C GLY A 117 -9.05 12.72 -6.74
N TYR A 118 -9.20 13.55 -5.70
CA TYR A 118 -9.06 13.30 -4.25
C TYR A 118 -9.42 11.89 -3.74
N VAL A 119 -8.75 11.49 -2.64
CA VAL A 119 -9.08 10.31 -1.82
C VAL A 119 -10.50 10.44 -1.27
N LYS A 120 -11.45 9.71 -1.88
CA LYS A 120 -12.81 9.53 -1.35
C LYS A 120 -12.84 8.26 -0.49
N ASN A 121 -13.57 8.28 0.62
CA ASN A 121 -14.00 7.03 1.27
C ASN A 121 -14.84 6.26 0.25
N ASN A 122 -14.20 5.29 -0.40
CA ASN A 122 -14.79 4.52 -1.47
C ASN A 122 -14.62 3.06 -1.05
N THR A 123 -15.71 2.44 -0.63
CA THR A 123 -15.87 1.00 -0.40
C THR A 123 -15.76 0.18 -1.70
N ASN A 124 -15.08 0.73 -2.71
CA ASN A 124 -14.86 0.21 -4.06
C ASN A 124 -13.81 1.14 -4.67
N HIS A 125 -12.64 0.63 -5.06
CA HIS A 125 -11.83 1.02 -6.22
C HIS A 125 -10.40 0.47 -6.03
N GLY A 126 -10.17 -0.67 -6.66
CA GLY A 126 -8.85 -1.24 -6.88
C GLY A 126 -7.94 -0.32 -7.68
N LYS A 127 -6.67 -0.28 -7.27
CA LYS A 127 -5.48 -0.25 -8.13
C LYS A 127 -4.32 -0.79 -7.30
N GLY A 128 -3.59 -1.74 -7.88
CA GLY A 128 -2.58 -2.59 -7.25
C GLY A 128 -1.68 -1.88 -6.25
N ALA A 129 -1.61 -2.47 -5.06
CA ALA A 129 -0.72 -2.04 -3.99
C ALA A 129 0.45 -3.03 -3.90
N ASP A 130 1.63 -2.50 -4.14
CA ASP A 130 2.89 -3.08 -3.66
C ASP A 130 2.86 -3.12 -2.12
N LEU A 131 3.13 -4.30 -1.56
CA LEU A 131 3.00 -4.66 -0.15
C LEU A 131 4.04 -3.92 0.69
N THR A 132 3.59 -3.10 1.65
CA THR A 132 4.37 -2.76 2.84
C THR A 132 3.42 -2.42 3.98
N ILE A 133 3.44 -3.21 5.05
CA ILE A 133 2.74 -2.87 6.30
C ILE A 133 3.56 -1.78 7.00
N MET A 134 3.14 -0.52 6.93
CA MET A 134 3.68 0.53 7.78
C MET A 134 2.76 0.76 8.98
N SER A 135 3.19 0.36 10.17
CA SER A 135 2.62 0.89 11.41
C SER A 135 3.22 2.28 11.67
N MET A 136 2.47 3.34 11.35
CA MET A 136 2.77 4.67 11.86
C MET A 136 2.11 4.83 13.23
N LEU A 137 2.89 4.61 14.28
CA LEU A 137 2.52 5.07 15.61
C LEU A 137 3.01 6.52 15.75
N ALA A 138 2.11 7.47 15.90
CA ALA A 138 2.49 8.78 16.43
C ALA A 138 3.16 8.55 17.80
N SER A 139 4.35 9.08 18.02
CA SER A 139 4.89 9.16 19.38
C SER A 139 4.09 10.22 20.12
N THR A 140 3.56 9.84 21.28
CA THR A 140 3.11 10.77 22.32
C THR A 140 4.24 11.71 22.74
#